data_AF-A0A944KJZ5-F1
#
_entry.id   AF-A0A944KJZ5-F1
#
_cell.length_a   1.000
_cell.length_b   1.000
_cell.length_c   1.000
_cell.angle_alpha   90.00
_cell.angle_beta   90.00
_cell.angle_gamma   90.00
#
_symmetry.space_group_name_H-M   'P 1'
#
loop_
_entity.id
_entity.type
_entity.pdbx_description
1 polymer ?
#
loop_
_entity_poly.entity_id
_entity_poly.type
_entity_poly.pdbx_seq_one_letter_code
_entity_poly.pdbx_strand_id
1 'polypeptide(L)'
;MDLTDNQYSRQTSLPGFGERGQDALRMARVLVIGAGGLGSPVLPALAGAGVGTLGIVDDDVVEASNLHRQHIHGHANIGQLKVESARASIRALNPATTVRTYALRLTSENALNIFRDYDLVVDGSDNFATRYLANDAAILSGIPLVWGAVSQYGGQVSVAWAAKGPHYRDLFPVPPAPGSVLSCAEGGVLPTVCTVIGGIMATETIKIITGIGKPLLGRVTLFDALSGTFRELPYASDPTAPPVTELIDYALFCGDGGADTITPEELESALASPHQPTLIDVREPEEWAVSSIPGAVLMPLNSLAEAFSSLPRDADIIVYCQRGGRSASALTQLQEHHFTSVRHLSGGIEAWESYRRQNPRPAPELFRPGSDGGSQSTGG
;
A
#
# COMPACT_ATOMS: atom_id res chain seq x y z
N MET A 1 -9.94 47.07 -6.31
CA MET A 1 -8.75 46.22 -6.51
C MET A 1 -9.15 44.87 -5.96
N ASP A 2 -9.43 43.93 -6.85
CA ASP A 2 -9.98 42.63 -6.48
C ASP A 2 -8.93 41.88 -5.63
N LEU A 3 -9.31 41.33 -4.48
CA LEU A 3 -8.36 40.69 -3.55
C LEU A 3 -7.67 39.47 -4.20
N THR A 4 -8.23 38.95 -5.29
CA THR A 4 -7.72 37.84 -6.11
C THR A 4 -6.54 38.23 -7.01
N ASP A 5 -6.43 39.48 -7.48
CA ASP A 5 -5.37 39.92 -8.41
C ASP A 5 -3.96 39.91 -7.78
N ASN A 6 -3.86 39.90 -6.45
CA ASN A 6 -2.57 39.89 -5.75
C ASN A 6 -2.21 38.51 -5.14
N GLN A 7 -3.09 37.50 -5.22
CA GLN A 7 -2.85 36.22 -4.53
C GLN A 7 -1.64 35.47 -5.09
N TYR A 8 -1.45 35.51 -6.41
CA TYR A 8 -0.39 34.78 -7.11
C TYR A 8 0.79 35.65 -7.55
N SER A 9 0.80 36.95 -7.21
CA SER A 9 1.79 37.93 -7.70
C SER A 9 3.24 37.50 -7.43
N ARG A 10 3.48 36.83 -6.30
CA ARG A 10 4.81 36.34 -5.91
C ARG A 10 5.33 35.23 -6.82
N GLN A 11 4.46 34.34 -7.29
CA GLN A 11 4.86 33.25 -8.19
C GLN A 11 4.85 33.67 -9.66
N THR A 12 3.93 34.55 -10.08
CA THR A 12 3.94 35.07 -11.46
C THR A 12 5.17 35.95 -11.72
N SER A 13 5.71 36.60 -10.69
CA SER A 13 6.97 37.37 -10.78
C SER A 13 8.23 36.50 -10.94
N LEU A 14 8.14 35.17 -10.77
CA LEU A 14 9.31 34.30 -10.90
C LEU A 14 9.78 34.21 -12.37
N PRO A 15 11.10 34.33 -12.63
CA PRO A 15 11.64 34.13 -13.97
C PRO A 15 11.26 32.77 -14.54
N GLY A 16 10.67 32.77 -15.74
CA GLY A 16 10.23 31.56 -16.44
C GLY A 16 8.85 31.03 -16.05
N PHE A 17 8.21 31.59 -15.01
CA PHE A 17 6.85 31.21 -14.59
C PHE A 17 5.79 32.08 -15.29
N GLY A 18 5.71 33.37 -14.92
CA GLY A 18 4.83 34.36 -15.56
C GLY A 18 3.32 34.04 -15.49
N GLU A 19 2.53 34.89 -16.14
CA GLU A 19 1.07 34.69 -16.25
C GLU A 19 0.72 33.38 -16.96
N ARG A 20 1.52 32.98 -17.96
CA ARG A 20 1.32 31.71 -18.68
C ARG A 20 1.38 30.50 -17.73
N GLY A 21 2.31 30.49 -16.76
CA GLY A 21 2.39 29.43 -15.77
C GLY A 21 1.16 29.40 -14.86
N GLN A 22 0.66 30.59 -14.47
CA GLN A 22 -0.56 30.69 -13.67
C GLN A 22 -1.81 30.22 -14.43
N ASP A 23 -1.93 30.59 -15.70
CA ASP A 23 -3.01 30.15 -16.56
C ASP A 23 -3.00 28.63 -16.74
N ALA A 24 -1.82 28.04 -16.92
CA ALA A 24 -1.66 26.59 -16.98
C ALA A 24 -2.13 25.91 -15.69
N LEU A 25 -1.76 26.43 -14.51
CA LEU A 25 -2.25 25.92 -13.23
C LEU A 25 -3.77 26.05 -13.11
N ARG A 26 -4.34 27.20 -13.50
CA ARG A 26 -5.79 27.43 -13.43
C ARG A 26 -6.58 26.49 -14.34
N MET A 27 -5.99 26.04 -15.45
CA MET A 27 -6.62 25.09 -16.37
C MET A 27 -6.40 23.63 -15.98
N ALA A 28 -5.39 23.35 -15.14
CA ALA A 28 -5.02 21.98 -14.80
C ALA A 28 -6.01 21.31 -13.84
N ARG A 29 -6.19 20.01 -14.07
CA ARG A 29 -6.96 19.09 -13.22
C ARG A 29 -6.01 18.03 -12.68
N VAL A 30 -5.78 18.05 -11.38
CA VAL A 30 -4.87 17.11 -10.71
C VAL A 30 -5.65 16.15 -9.82
N LEU A 31 -5.44 14.85 -9.99
CA LEU A 31 -5.95 13.83 -9.08
C LEU A 31 -4.91 13.55 -8.00
N VAL A 32 -5.30 13.62 -6.73
CA VAL A 32 -4.45 13.24 -5.59
C VAL A 32 -5.05 12.00 -4.94
N ILE A 33 -4.27 10.92 -4.92
CA ILE A 33 -4.63 9.65 -4.28
C ILE A 33 -4.04 9.66 -2.88
N GLY A 34 -4.91 9.57 -1.87
CA GLY A 34 -4.58 9.71 -0.46
C GLY A 34 -4.58 11.17 0.00
N ALA A 35 -5.38 11.45 1.03
CA ALA A 35 -5.38 12.67 1.82
C ALA A 35 -4.60 12.51 3.14
N GLY A 36 -3.81 11.44 3.26
CA GLY A 36 -2.99 11.11 4.42
C GLY A 36 -1.70 11.92 4.53
N GLY A 37 -0.62 11.28 5.02
CA GLY A 37 0.63 11.97 5.36
C GLY A 37 1.27 12.73 4.20
N LEU A 38 1.29 12.15 3.00
CA LEU A 38 1.85 12.78 1.79
C LEU A 38 0.83 13.70 1.09
N GLY A 39 -0.45 13.32 1.05
CA GLY A 39 -1.51 14.15 0.48
C GLY A 39 -1.70 15.47 1.24
N SER A 40 -1.55 15.44 2.57
CA SER A 40 -1.75 16.58 3.45
C SER A 40 -0.88 17.81 3.14
N PRO A 41 0.42 17.70 2.81
CA PRO A 41 1.22 18.82 2.32
C PRO A 41 1.00 19.10 0.83
N VAL A 42 0.70 18.10 0.00
CA VAL A 42 0.49 18.26 -1.45
C VAL A 42 -0.74 19.14 -1.75
N LEU A 43 -1.89 18.76 -1.20
CA LEU A 43 -3.19 19.37 -1.45
C LEU A 43 -3.21 20.89 -1.21
N PRO A 44 -2.81 21.41 -0.02
CA PRO A 44 -2.79 22.84 0.22
C PRO A 44 -1.73 23.56 -0.61
N ALA A 45 -0.60 22.92 -0.92
CA ALA A 45 0.43 23.53 -1.78
C ALA A 45 -0.10 23.74 -3.21
N LEU A 46 -0.77 22.74 -3.79
CA LEU A 46 -1.35 22.84 -5.13
C LEU A 46 -2.54 23.81 -5.17
N ALA A 47 -3.40 23.77 -4.16
CA ALA A 47 -4.49 24.74 -4.03
C ALA A 47 -3.93 26.16 -3.89
N GLY A 48 -2.96 26.39 -3.01
CA GLY A 48 -2.31 27.69 -2.80
C GLY A 48 -1.60 28.22 -4.05
N ALA A 49 -1.03 27.34 -4.87
CA ALA A 49 -0.44 27.68 -6.16
C ALA A 49 -1.50 28.04 -7.24
N GLY A 50 -2.78 27.76 -6.99
CA GLY A 50 -3.87 28.08 -7.91
C GLY A 50 -4.15 27.00 -8.95
N VAL A 51 -3.91 25.72 -8.62
CA VAL A 51 -4.42 24.61 -9.44
C VAL A 51 -5.94 24.70 -9.53
N GLY A 52 -6.48 24.65 -10.76
CA GLY A 52 -7.89 24.90 -11.04
C GLY A 52 -8.83 23.84 -10.47
N THR A 53 -8.49 22.56 -10.65
CA THR A 53 -9.26 21.44 -10.11
C THR A 53 -8.38 20.45 -9.38
N LEU A 54 -8.77 20.10 -8.14
CA LEU A 54 -8.20 19.01 -7.36
C LEU A 54 -9.24 17.91 -7.16
N GLY A 55 -8.95 16.72 -7.67
CA GLY A 55 -9.64 15.48 -7.31
C GLY A 55 -8.95 14.85 -6.11
N ILE A 56 -9.71 14.33 -5.14
CA ILE A 56 -9.17 13.69 -3.94
C ILE A 56 -9.82 12.31 -3.78
N VAL A 57 -9.01 11.26 -3.81
CA VAL A 57 -9.45 9.86 -3.59
C VAL A 57 -8.91 9.39 -2.25
N ASP A 58 -9.79 9.09 -1.30
CA ASP A 58 -9.44 8.53 0.01
C ASP A 58 -10.71 7.94 0.64
N ASP A 59 -10.65 6.72 1.17
CA ASP A 59 -11.76 6.03 1.82
C ASP A 59 -11.79 6.17 3.35
N ASP A 60 -10.74 6.75 3.95
CA ASP A 60 -10.62 6.82 5.39
C ASP A 60 -11.39 8.01 6.00
N VAL A 61 -11.54 7.93 7.32
CA VAL A 61 -11.93 9.04 8.17
C VAL A 61 -10.72 9.64 8.89
N VAL A 62 -10.85 10.89 9.36
CA VAL A 62 -9.83 11.55 10.16
C VAL A 62 -9.75 10.91 11.54
N GLU A 63 -8.54 10.51 11.93
CA GLU A 63 -8.26 9.94 13.25
C GLU A 63 -7.26 10.78 14.04
N ALA A 64 -7.42 10.84 15.37
CA ALA A 64 -6.51 11.56 16.26
C ALA A 64 -5.06 11.07 16.13
N SER A 65 -4.87 9.75 15.98
CA SER A 65 -3.58 9.08 15.79
C SER A 65 -2.81 9.59 14.56
N ASN A 66 -3.53 10.15 13.58
CA ASN A 66 -3.01 10.54 12.28
C ASN A 66 -2.66 12.04 12.20
N LEU A 67 -3.22 12.87 13.10
CA LEU A 67 -3.09 14.34 13.05
C LEU A 67 -1.66 14.87 13.18
N HIS A 68 -0.76 14.10 13.81
CA HIS A 68 0.64 14.50 13.95
C HIS A 68 1.37 14.65 12.61
N ARG A 69 0.88 14.02 11.53
CA ARG A 69 1.47 14.09 10.18
C ARG A 69 0.49 14.53 9.08
N GLN A 70 -0.80 14.69 9.40
CA GLN A 70 -1.86 15.05 8.45
C GLN A 70 -2.42 16.44 8.76
N HIS A 71 -1.59 17.46 8.59
CA HIS A 71 -1.86 18.85 8.95
C HIS A 71 -2.97 19.55 8.15
N ILE A 72 -3.48 18.94 7.07
CA ILE A 72 -4.66 19.42 6.35
C ILE A 72 -5.95 19.18 7.17
N HIS A 73 -5.91 18.26 8.13
CA HIS A 73 -7.01 17.94 9.03
C HIS A 73 -6.80 18.58 10.40
N GLY A 74 -7.88 18.76 11.15
CA GLY A 74 -7.85 19.26 12.52
C GLY A 74 -8.60 18.35 13.50
N HIS A 75 -8.42 18.61 14.80
CA HIS A 75 -9.12 17.90 15.87
C HIS A 75 -10.65 17.98 15.73
N ALA A 76 -11.17 19.10 15.22
CA ALA A 76 -12.60 19.28 14.97
C ALA A 76 -13.16 18.38 13.84
N ASN A 77 -12.28 17.74 13.05
CA ASN A 77 -12.67 16.88 11.93
C ASN A 77 -12.59 15.39 12.25
N ILE A 78 -12.20 14.98 13.46
CA ILE A 78 -12.10 13.56 13.83
C ILE A 78 -13.45 12.86 13.56
N GLY A 79 -13.39 11.72 12.86
CA GLY A 79 -14.56 10.94 12.42
C GLY A 79 -15.21 11.42 11.11
N GLN A 80 -14.80 12.55 10.54
CA GLN A 80 -15.23 12.98 9.20
C GLN A 80 -14.39 12.28 8.13
N LEU A 81 -14.97 12.04 6.96
CA LEU A 81 -14.24 11.53 5.79
C LEU A 81 -13.05 12.46 5.48
N LYS A 82 -11.86 11.89 5.23
CA LYS A 82 -10.65 12.67 4.95
C LYS A 82 -10.82 13.56 3.73
N VAL A 83 -11.43 13.05 2.65
CA VAL A 83 -11.71 13.84 1.43
C VAL A 83 -12.57 15.08 1.73
N GLU A 84 -13.50 14.96 2.67
CA GLU A 84 -14.42 16.05 3.04
C GLU A 84 -13.73 17.09 3.93
N SER A 85 -12.94 16.64 4.91
CA SER A 85 -12.10 17.52 5.72
C SER A 85 -11.09 18.27 4.84
N ALA A 86 -10.41 17.57 3.94
CA ALA A 86 -9.45 18.16 3.01
C ALA A 86 -10.10 19.21 2.10
N ARG A 87 -11.29 18.91 1.56
CA ARG A 87 -12.08 19.86 0.75
C ARG A 87 -12.41 21.14 1.51
N ALA A 88 -12.82 21.03 2.77
CA ALA A 88 -13.10 22.20 3.61
C ALA A 88 -11.85 23.07 3.81
N SER A 89 -10.71 22.44 4.12
CA SER A 89 -9.42 23.13 4.29
C SER A 89 -8.95 23.82 3.00
N ILE A 90 -9.07 23.15 1.85
CA ILE A 90 -8.74 23.75 0.55
C ILE A 90 -9.64 24.95 0.24
N ARG A 91 -10.96 24.83 0.45
CA ARG A 91 -11.89 25.95 0.19
C ARG A 91 -11.60 27.17 1.07
N ALA A 92 -11.19 26.94 2.32
CA ALA A 92 -10.77 28.00 3.23
C ALA A 92 -9.46 28.67 2.77
N LEU A 93 -8.53 27.89 2.21
CA LEU A 93 -7.24 28.38 1.71
C LEU A 93 -7.36 29.11 0.37
N ASN A 94 -8.07 28.50 -0.59
CA ASN A 94 -8.26 29.03 -1.93
C ASN A 94 -9.65 28.65 -2.48
N PRO A 95 -10.62 29.58 -2.41
CA PRO A 95 -11.98 29.31 -2.90
C PRO A 95 -12.09 29.21 -4.43
N ALA A 96 -11.06 29.61 -5.19
CA ALA A 96 -11.05 29.51 -6.65
C ALA A 96 -10.77 28.08 -7.14
N THR A 97 -10.16 27.22 -6.31
CA THR A 97 -9.90 25.83 -6.65
C THR A 97 -11.18 24.99 -6.54
N THR A 98 -11.57 24.35 -7.64
CA THR A 98 -12.64 23.36 -7.63
C THR A 98 -12.15 22.06 -7.01
N VAL A 99 -12.85 21.55 -5.99
CA VAL A 99 -12.49 20.30 -5.33
C VAL A 99 -13.55 19.23 -5.60
N ARG A 100 -13.12 18.10 -6.16
CA ARG A 100 -13.93 16.88 -6.37
C ARG A 100 -13.49 15.81 -5.37
N THR A 101 -14.45 15.24 -4.64
CA THR A 101 -14.17 14.23 -3.61
C THR A 101 -14.65 12.86 -4.07
N TYR A 102 -13.82 11.85 -3.85
CA TYR A 102 -14.12 10.44 -4.09
C TYR A 102 -13.86 9.69 -2.78
N ALA A 103 -14.92 9.55 -1.98
CA ALA A 103 -14.89 8.80 -0.71
C ALA A 103 -14.95 7.29 -0.98
N LEU A 104 -13.91 6.75 -1.61
CA LEU A 104 -13.83 5.36 -2.05
C LEU A 104 -12.37 4.91 -2.13
N ARG A 105 -12.17 3.59 -2.07
CA ARG A 105 -10.89 2.96 -2.34
C ARG A 105 -10.64 2.97 -3.85
N LEU A 106 -9.44 3.34 -4.27
CA LEU A 106 -9.03 3.19 -5.67
C LEU A 106 -8.88 1.70 -6.00
N THR A 107 -9.57 1.23 -7.04
CA THR A 107 -9.53 -0.17 -7.50
C THR A 107 -9.32 -0.24 -9.01
N SER A 108 -8.98 -1.41 -9.53
CA SER A 108 -8.88 -1.67 -10.98
C SER A 108 -10.18 -1.34 -11.72
N GLU A 109 -11.34 -1.52 -11.08
CA GLU A 109 -12.66 -1.25 -11.67
C GLU A 109 -12.97 0.25 -11.84
N ASN A 110 -12.46 1.09 -10.94
CA ASN A 110 -12.81 2.52 -10.90
C ASN A 110 -11.68 3.45 -11.40
N ALA A 111 -10.41 3.01 -11.36
CA ALA A 111 -9.28 3.89 -11.61
C ALA A 111 -9.31 4.57 -12.99
N LEU A 112 -9.50 3.83 -14.09
CA LEU A 112 -9.54 4.41 -15.44
C LEU A 112 -10.74 5.33 -15.68
N ASN A 113 -11.85 5.10 -14.96
CA ASN A 113 -13.02 5.96 -15.02
C ASN A 113 -12.79 7.28 -14.29
N ILE A 114 -12.00 7.29 -13.22
CA ILE A 114 -11.63 8.50 -12.50
C ILE A 114 -10.53 9.26 -13.26
N PHE A 115 -9.48 8.56 -13.71
CA PHE A 115 -8.27 9.18 -14.29
C PHE A 115 -8.54 9.98 -15.57
N ARG A 116 -9.53 9.58 -16.38
CA ARG A 116 -9.89 10.29 -17.63
C ARG A 116 -10.26 11.77 -17.46
N ASP A 117 -10.65 12.16 -16.26
CA ASP A 117 -11.06 13.53 -15.94
C ASP A 117 -9.89 14.43 -15.52
N TYR A 118 -8.67 13.90 -15.47
CA TYR A 118 -7.49 14.58 -14.93
C TYR A 118 -6.33 14.58 -15.92
N ASP A 119 -5.46 15.58 -15.79
CA ASP A 119 -4.30 15.80 -16.66
C ASP A 119 -3.02 15.22 -16.05
N LEU A 120 -3.01 15.00 -14.73
CA LEU A 120 -1.88 14.49 -13.93
C LEU A 120 -2.40 13.82 -12.66
N VAL A 121 -1.68 12.80 -12.20
CA VAL A 121 -1.96 12.12 -10.93
C VAL A 121 -0.81 12.29 -9.94
N VAL A 122 -1.16 12.44 -8.66
CA VAL A 122 -0.22 12.43 -7.53
C VAL A 122 -0.58 11.27 -6.61
N ASP A 123 0.32 10.31 -6.46
CA ASP A 123 0.17 9.19 -5.52
C ASP A 123 0.81 9.51 -4.17
N GLY A 124 -0.03 9.83 -3.19
CA GLY A 124 0.32 9.99 -1.78
C GLY A 124 -0.16 8.82 -0.92
N SER A 125 -0.48 7.66 -1.51
CA SER A 125 -0.88 6.46 -0.78
C SER A 125 0.30 5.84 -0.01
N ASP A 126 -0.03 5.15 1.06
CA ASP A 126 0.92 4.55 2.00
C ASP A 126 1.09 3.03 1.81
N ASN A 127 0.47 2.45 0.79
CA ASN A 127 0.54 1.03 0.48
C ASN A 127 1.02 0.78 -0.96
N PHE A 128 1.65 -0.37 -1.18
CA PHE A 128 2.20 -0.72 -2.49
C PHE A 128 1.12 -1.02 -3.52
N ALA A 129 0.04 -1.69 -3.13
CA ALA A 129 -1.04 -2.08 -4.04
C ALA A 129 -1.58 -0.87 -4.82
N THR A 130 -1.91 0.20 -4.08
CA THR A 130 -2.42 1.45 -4.65
C THR A 130 -1.38 2.13 -5.52
N ARG A 131 -0.10 2.09 -5.16
CA ARG A 131 0.98 2.70 -5.96
C ARG A 131 1.19 2.00 -7.31
N TYR A 132 1.16 0.66 -7.34
CA TYR A 132 1.22 -0.10 -8.58
C TYR A 132 -0.03 0.14 -9.43
N LEU A 133 -1.22 0.12 -8.82
CA LEU A 133 -2.48 0.45 -9.49
C LEU A 133 -2.44 1.86 -10.10
N ALA A 134 -2.00 2.86 -9.34
CA ALA A 134 -1.91 4.25 -9.78
C ALA A 134 -0.92 4.42 -10.95
N ASN A 135 0.23 3.74 -10.89
CA ASN A 135 1.18 3.73 -11.99
C ASN A 135 0.56 3.14 -13.25
N ASP A 136 -0.05 1.97 -13.15
CA ASP A 136 -0.56 1.26 -14.31
C ASP A 136 -1.76 1.99 -14.92
N ALA A 137 -2.62 2.56 -14.08
CA ALA A 137 -3.72 3.40 -14.54
C ALA A 137 -3.21 4.68 -15.23
N ALA A 138 -2.12 5.27 -14.74
CA ALA A 138 -1.49 6.43 -15.37
C ALA A 138 -0.86 6.09 -16.73
N ILE A 139 -0.21 4.92 -16.84
CA ILE A 139 0.32 4.39 -18.11
C ILE A 139 -0.82 4.25 -19.12
N LEU A 140 -1.89 3.54 -18.76
CA LEU A 140 -3.02 3.28 -19.64
C LEU A 140 -3.79 4.55 -20.01
N SER A 141 -3.80 5.54 -19.12
CA SER A 141 -4.44 6.84 -19.37
C SER A 141 -3.52 7.83 -20.12
N GLY A 142 -2.23 7.51 -20.29
CA GLY A 142 -1.25 8.36 -20.98
C GLY A 142 -0.84 9.63 -20.21
N ILE A 143 -1.16 9.73 -18.92
CA ILE A 143 -0.90 10.91 -18.09
C ILE A 143 0.28 10.68 -17.12
N PRO A 144 1.01 11.73 -16.72
CA PRO A 144 2.09 11.61 -15.75
C PRO A 144 1.59 11.26 -14.34
N LEU A 145 2.42 10.52 -13.62
CA LEU A 145 2.28 10.22 -12.20
C LEU A 145 3.45 10.81 -11.41
N VAL A 146 3.15 11.67 -10.44
CA VAL A 146 4.10 12.05 -9.38
C VAL A 146 3.85 11.11 -8.20
N TRP A 147 4.86 10.38 -7.76
CA TRP A 147 4.70 9.43 -6.66
C TRP A 147 5.71 9.71 -5.55
N GLY A 148 5.29 9.44 -4.31
CA GLY A 148 6.13 9.53 -3.14
C GLY A 148 5.94 8.32 -2.24
N ALA A 149 6.98 7.97 -1.48
CA ALA A 149 6.89 6.98 -0.43
C ALA A 149 7.73 7.42 0.77
N VAL A 150 7.26 7.10 1.96
CA VAL A 150 7.92 7.45 3.22
C VAL A 150 7.91 6.25 4.15
N SER A 151 8.97 6.10 4.95
CA SER A 151 9.07 5.08 5.99
C SER A 151 10.05 5.55 7.05
N GLN A 152 9.66 5.51 8.33
CA GLN A 152 10.49 5.92 9.46
C GLN A 152 11.07 7.33 9.28
N TYR A 153 12.38 7.42 9.00
CA TYR A 153 13.15 8.65 8.85
C TYR A 153 13.51 8.95 7.39
N GLY A 154 13.04 8.14 6.45
CA GLY A 154 13.41 8.21 5.04
C GLY A 154 12.23 8.45 4.12
N GLY A 155 12.49 9.04 2.97
CA GLY A 155 11.49 9.26 1.94
C GLY A 155 12.07 9.23 0.53
N GLN A 156 11.22 8.97 -0.44
CA GLN A 156 11.57 8.94 -1.86
C GLN A 156 10.48 9.60 -2.70
N VAL A 157 10.89 10.24 -3.80
CA VAL A 157 10.00 10.92 -4.74
C VAL A 157 10.57 10.85 -6.16
N SER A 158 9.69 10.65 -7.13
CA SER A 158 10.03 10.68 -8.56
C SER A 158 8.80 10.99 -9.41
N VAL A 159 9.02 11.11 -10.72
CA VAL A 159 7.99 11.23 -11.74
C VAL A 159 8.03 10.01 -12.66
N ALA A 160 6.88 9.38 -12.85
CA ALA A 160 6.66 8.31 -13.82
C ALA A 160 5.84 8.85 -15.00
N TRP A 161 6.31 8.69 -16.24
CA TRP A 161 5.59 9.14 -17.43
C TRP A 161 5.96 8.32 -18.66
N ALA A 162 5.25 7.20 -18.89
CA ALA A 162 5.56 6.25 -19.96
C ALA A 162 5.62 6.88 -21.37
N ALA A 163 4.79 7.88 -21.65
CA ALA A 163 4.81 8.58 -22.94
C ALA A 163 6.07 9.42 -23.18
N LYS A 164 6.89 9.68 -22.16
CA LYS A 164 8.09 10.53 -22.25
C LYS A 164 9.36 9.93 -21.65
N GLY A 165 9.27 8.82 -20.93
CA GLY A 165 10.40 8.23 -20.21
C GLY A 165 9.95 7.09 -19.30
N PRO A 166 10.72 6.78 -18.25
CA PRO A 166 10.43 5.63 -17.41
C PRO A 166 9.20 5.83 -16.53
N HIS A 167 8.62 4.72 -16.12
CA HIS A 167 7.50 4.61 -15.19
C HIS A 167 7.93 3.91 -13.89
N TYR A 168 7.01 3.80 -12.92
CA TYR A 168 7.32 3.24 -11.60
C TYR A 168 7.89 1.81 -11.68
N ARG A 169 7.35 0.98 -12.58
CA ARG A 169 7.81 -0.41 -12.77
C ARG A 169 9.23 -0.54 -13.32
N ASP A 170 9.79 0.50 -13.95
CA ASP A 170 11.19 0.43 -14.40
C ASP A 170 12.15 0.49 -13.21
N LEU A 171 11.73 1.13 -12.12
CA LEU A 171 12.47 1.19 -10.87
C LEU A 171 12.13 0.03 -9.94
N PHE A 172 10.85 -0.38 -9.91
CA PHE A 172 10.34 -1.47 -9.09
C PHE A 172 9.51 -2.43 -9.95
N PRO A 173 10.14 -3.40 -10.64
CA PRO A 173 9.45 -4.24 -11.62
C PRO A 173 8.36 -5.13 -11.04
N VAL A 174 8.61 -5.65 -9.83
CA VAL A 174 7.75 -6.62 -9.16
C VAL A 174 7.21 -6.04 -7.86
N PRO A 175 5.88 -6.07 -7.63
CA PRO A 175 5.31 -5.71 -6.35
C PRO A 175 5.94 -6.49 -5.19
N PRO A 176 6.26 -5.85 -4.07
CA PRO A 176 6.75 -6.57 -2.91
C PRO A 176 5.66 -7.51 -2.41
N ALA A 177 6.06 -8.66 -1.86
CA ALA A 177 5.12 -9.61 -1.27
C ALA A 177 4.28 -8.96 -0.15
N PRO A 178 3.02 -9.39 0.05
CA PRO A 178 2.20 -8.93 1.16
C PRO A 178 2.94 -8.99 2.50
N GLY A 179 2.84 -7.94 3.31
CA GLY A 179 3.46 -7.87 4.64
C GLY A 179 5.00 -7.81 4.68
N SER A 180 5.68 -7.81 3.52
CA SER A 180 7.16 -7.74 3.48
C SER A 180 7.73 -6.36 3.83
N VAL A 181 6.88 -5.33 3.81
CA VAL A 181 7.24 -3.95 4.16
C VAL A 181 6.15 -3.40 5.07
N LEU A 182 6.58 -2.88 6.24
CA LEU A 182 5.66 -2.26 7.21
C LEU A 182 5.02 -1.00 6.65
N SER A 183 3.74 -0.82 6.93
CA SER A 183 3.04 0.45 6.66
C SER A 183 3.59 1.58 7.54
N CYS A 184 3.26 2.83 7.21
CA CYS A 184 3.59 3.98 8.07
C CYS A 184 2.97 3.86 9.47
N ALA A 185 1.81 3.19 9.58
CA ALA A 185 1.13 2.96 10.85
C ALA A 185 1.89 1.96 11.74
N GLU A 186 2.49 0.93 11.12
CA GLU A 186 3.19 -0.15 11.84
C GLU A 186 4.67 0.16 12.08
N GLY A 187 5.35 0.74 11.09
CA GLY A 187 6.78 1.07 11.15
C GLY A 187 7.07 2.43 11.77
N GLY A 188 6.05 3.28 11.94
CA GLY A 188 6.18 4.67 12.33
C GLY A 188 6.74 5.56 11.21
N VAL A 189 6.48 6.87 11.29
CA VAL A 189 7.02 7.85 10.35
C VAL A 189 7.21 9.21 11.02
N LEU A 190 8.34 9.85 10.75
CA LEU A 190 8.60 11.21 11.22
C LEU A 190 7.74 12.20 10.40
N PRO A 191 6.87 13.03 11.03
CA PRO A 191 5.95 13.92 10.30
C PRO A 191 6.61 14.88 9.31
N THR A 192 7.81 15.35 9.63
CA THR A 192 8.55 16.28 8.77
C THR A 192 9.02 15.60 7.49
N VAL A 193 9.24 14.28 7.48
CA VAL A 193 9.54 13.52 6.27
C VAL A 193 8.36 13.56 5.31
N CYS A 194 7.13 13.36 5.81
CA CYS A 194 5.92 13.51 5.00
C CYS A 194 5.82 14.91 4.39
N THR A 195 6.11 15.95 5.18
CA THR A 195 6.09 17.34 4.72
C THR A 195 7.12 17.62 3.64
N VAL A 196 8.37 17.17 3.82
CA VAL A 196 9.45 17.36 2.83
C VAL A 196 9.12 16.64 1.52
N ILE A 197 8.76 15.35 1.59
CA ILE A 197 8.47 14.57 0.39
C ILE A 197 7.22 15.11 -0.33
N GLY A 198 6.14 15.39 0.40
CA GLY A 198 4.95 15.96 -0.20
C GLY A 198 5.16 17.36 -0.79
N GLY A 199 6.03 18.19 -0.19
CA GLY A 199 6.45 19.47 -0.77
C GLY A 199 7.20 19.29 -2.10
N ILE A 200 8.06 18.28 -2.20
CA ILE A 200 8.74 17.94 -3.46
C ILE A 200 7.72 17.42 -4.48
N MET A 201 6.78 16.56 -4.09
CA MET A 201 5.72 16.06 -4.98
C MET A 201 4.87 17.21 -5.54
N ALA A 202 4.50 18.20 -4.71
CA ALA A 202 3.79 19.39 -5.17
C ALA A 202 4.65 20.22 -6.15
N THR A 203 5.95 20.34 -5.88
CA THR A 203 6.89 21.02 -6.77
C THR A 203 7.00 20.32 -8.13
N GLU A 204 7.11 18.99 -8.16
CA GLU A 204 7.14 18.23 -9.42
C GLU A 204 5.85 18.40 -10.21
N THR A 205 4.71 18.39 -9.53
CA THR A 205 3.40 18.62 -10.14
C THR A 205 3.33 20.00 -10.81
N ILE A 206 3.76 21.06 -10.12
CA ILE A 206 3.80 22.43 -10.67
C ILE A 206 4.76 22.50 -11.86
N LYS A 207 5.93 21.87 -11.78
CA LYS A 207 6.88 21.84 -12.91
C LYS A 207 6.30 21.18 -14.15
N ILE A 208 5.57 20.07 -13.98
CA ILE A 208 4.95 19.36 -15.09
C ILE A 208 3.85 20.23 -15.74
N ILE A 209 2.98 20.85 -14.94
CA ILE A 209 1.88 21.67 -15.45
C ILE A 209 2.39 22.93 -16.16
N THR A 210 3.36 23.61 -15.55
CA THR A 210 3.85 24.91 -16.06
C THR A 210 4.95 24.77 -17.12
N GLY A 211 5.60 23.61 -17.19
CA GLY A 211 6.75 23.36 -18.05
C GLY A 211 8.06 23.99 -17.55
N ILE A 212 8.09 24.52 -16.32
CA ILE A 212 9.30 25.13 -15.75
C ILE A 212 10.27 24.07 -15.21
N GLY A 213 11.57 24.36 -15.33
CA GLY A 213 12.63 23.53 -14.77
C GLY A 213 12.72 22.14 -15.43
N LYS A 214 13.19 21.15 -14.67
CA LYS A 214 13.34 19.76 -15.12
C LYS A 214 12.67 18.83 -14.10
N PRO A 215 11.60 18.12 -14.47
CA PRO A 215 10.99 17.12 -13.60
C PRO A 215 11.97 16.00 -13.21
N LEU A 216 11.66 15.26 -12.15
CA LEU A 216 12.38 14.06 -11.70
C LEU A 216 12.18 12.82 -12.60
N LEU A 217 11.72 13.00 -13.84
CA LEU A 217 11.57 11.88 -14.78
C LEU A 217 12.93 11.21 -15.04
N GLY A 218 13.02 9.91 -14.76
CA GLY A 218 14.27 9.12 -14.84
C GLY A 218 15.25 9.33 -13.69
N ARG A 219 14.83 9.98 -12.59
CA ARG A 219 15.64 10.16 -11.38
C ARG A 219 14.78 10.02 -10.13
N VAL A 220 15.16 9.15 -9.21
CA VAL A 220 14.53 9.10 -7.89
C VAL A 220 15.36 9.90 -6.90
N THR A 221 14.71 10.83 -6.18
CA THR A 221 15.33 11.56 -5.07
C THR A 221 15.02 10.83 -3.77
N LEU A 222 16.07 10.49 -3.03
CA LEU A 222 16.02 9.92 -1.69
C LEU A 222 16.33 11.02 -0.67
N PHE A 223 15.57 11.06 0.41
CA PHE A 223 15.78 11.93 1.56
C PHE A 223 16.01 11.08 2.81
N ASP A 224 17.08 11.36 3.54
CA ASP A 224 17.36 10.80 4.87
C ASP A 224 17.33 11.93 5.90
N ALA A 225 16.33 11.90 6.78
CA ALA A 225 16.14 12.92 7.80
C ALA A 225 17.15 12.86 8.95
N LEU A 226 17.80 11.71 9.20
CA LEU A 226 18.79 11.59 10.27
C LEU A 226 20.09 12.30 9.89
N SER A 227 20.50 12.17 8.63
CA SER A 227 21.68 12.85 8.10
C SER A 227 21.37 14.21 7.45
N GLY A 228 20.10 14.49 7.16
CA GLY A 228 19.68 15.69 6.44
C GLY A 228 20.13 15.70 4.98
N THR A 229 20.34 14.52 4.38
CA THR A 229 20.94 14.38 3.05
C THR A 229 19.90 14.06 1.98
N PHE A 230 20.18 14.55 0.77
CA PHE A 230 19.47 14.18 -0.44
C PHE A 230 20.41 13.43 -1.38
N ARG A 231 19.91 12.34 -1.96
CA ARG A 231 20.64 11.58 -2.99
C ARG A 231 19.72 11.35 -4.18
N GLU A 232 20.21 11.69 -5.37
CA GLU A 232 19.51 11.35 -6.61
C GLU A 232 20.12 10.08 -7.22
N LEU A 233 19.27 9.15 -7.64
CA LEU A 233 19.65 7.95 -8.37
C LEU A 233 18.99 7.98 -9.76
N PRO A 234 19.76 7.92 -10.85
CA PRO A 234 19.19 7.81 -12.19
C PRO A 234 18.65 6.40 -12.43
N TYR A 235 17.57 6.30 -13.20
CA TYR A 235 17.03 5.05 -13.72
C TYR A 235 16.46 5.29 -15.13
N ALA A 236 16.37 4.22 -15.91
CA ALA A 236 15.93 4.28 -17.31
C ALA A 236 14.82 3.26 -17.55
N SER A 237 14.11 3.45 -18.66
CA SER A 237 13.11 2.49 -19.11
C SER A 237 13.75 1.13 -19.37
N ASP A 238 13.08 0.07 -18.94
CA ASP A 238 13.48 -1.30 -19.27
C ASP A 238 12.75 -1.74 -20.56
N PRO A 239 13.46 -1.86 -21.70
CA PRO A 239 12.85 -2.26 -22.96
C PRO A 239 12.38 -3.72 -22.97
N THR A 240 12.75 -4.51 -21.96
CA THR A 240 12.37 -5.92 -21.82
C THR A 240 11.19 -6.12 -20.87
N ALA A 241 10.74 -5.06 -20.18
CA ALA A 241 9.62 -5.15 -19.26
C ALA A 241 8.32 -5.49 -20.02
N PRO A 242 7.47 -6.39 -19.48
CA PRO A 242 6.16 -6.66 -20.04
C PRO A 242 5.33 -5.38 -20.10
N PRO A 243 4.65 -5.09 -21.23
CA PRO A 243 3.82 -3.90 -21.33
C PRO A 243 2.62 -4.01 -20.40
N VAL A 244 2.25 -2.91 -19.76
CA VAL A 244 1.00 -2.79 -19.01
C VAL A 244 -0.13 -2.63 -20.02
N THR A 245 -0.96 -3.65 -20.20
CA THR A 245 -2.09 -3.65 -21.14
C THR A 245 -3.46 -3.54 -20.45
N GLU A 246 -3.54 -3.88 -19.17
CA GLU A 246 -4.76 -3.84 -18.38
C GLU A 246 -4.45 -3.61 -16.89
N LEU A 247 -5.48 -3.29 -16.11
CA LEU A 247 -5.37 -3.21 -14.66
C LEU A 247 -5.71 -4.57 -14.05
N ILE A 248 -4.87 -5.02 -13.12
CA ILE A 248 -5.12 -6.21 -12.30
C ILE A 248 -5.53 -5.80 -10.89
N ASP A 249 -6.10 -6.73 -10.14
CA ASP A 249 -6.43 -6.51 -8.73
C ASP A 249 -5.18 -6.62 -7.85
N TYR A 250 -4.58 -5.45 -7.58
CA TYR A 250 -3.40 -5.35 -6.74
C TYR A 250 -3.67 -5.58 -5.26
N ALA A 251 -4.91 -5.43 -4.78
CA ALA A 251 -5.25 -5.72 -3.39
C ALA A 251 -5.22 -7.23 -3.13
N LEU A 252 -5.68 -8.03 -4.10
CA LEU A 252 -5.54 -9.48 -4.10
C LEU A 252 -4.08 -9.93 -4.31
N PHE A 253 -3.31 -9.23 -5.13
CA PHE A 253 -1.90 -9.58 -5.41
C PHE A 253 -0.93 -9.16 -4.29
N CYS A 254 -1.17 -8.01 -3.64
CA CYS A 254 -0.30 -7.41 -2.61
C CYS A 254 -0.88 -7.55 -1.18
N GLY A 255 -2.04 -8.19 -1.03
CA GLY A 255 -2.57 -8.70 0.24
C GLY A 255 -3.12 -7.64 1.19
N ASP A 256 -4.11 -6.87 0.73
CA ASP A 256 -5.13 -6.36 1.64
C ASP A 256 -6.14 -7.49 1.90
N GLY A 257 -5.76 -8.47 2.73
CA GLY A 257 -6.63 -9.52 3.30
C GLY A 257 -7.79 -9.99 2.41
N GLY A 258 -7.47 -10.60 1.27
CA GLY A 258 -8.49 -11.17 0.39
C GLY A 258 -9.31 -12.25 1.10
N ALA A 259 -10.48 -12.59 0.55
CA ALA A 259 -11.33 -13.68 1.04
C ALA A 259 -10.58 -15.03 1.19
N ASP A 260 -9.46 -15.16 0.48
CA ASP A 260 -8.59 -16.33 0.46
C ASP A 260 -7.36 -16.20 1.39
N THR A 261 -7.40 -15.30 2.37
CA THR A 261 -6.37 -15.14 3.41
C THR A 261 -6.89 -15.68 4.75
N ILE A 262 -6.04 -16.36 5.51
CA ILE A 262 -6.34 -16.79 6.88
C ILE A 262 -5.31 -16.21 7.87
N THR A 263 -5.77 -15.68 8.99
CA THR A 263 -4.92 -15.17 10.08
C THR A 263 -4.40 -16.32 10.96
N PRO A 264 -3.36 -16.10 11.79
CA PRO A 264 -2.89 -17.09 12.75
C PRO A 264 -3.97 -17.58 13.73
N GLU A 265 -4.87 -16.70 14.19
CA GLU A 265 -5.97 -17.04 15.10
C GLU A 265 -7.02 -17.94 14.42
N GLU A 266 -7.41 -17.59 13.19
CA GLU A 266 -8.33 -18.38 12.38
C GLU A 266 -7.72 -19.73 12.00
N LEU A 267 -6.41 -19.77 11.71
CA LEU A 267 -5.69 -21.02 11.47
C LEU A 267 -5.70 -21.91 12.71
N GLU A 268 -5.47 -21.36 13.91
CA GLU A 268 -5.54 -22.16 15.13
C GLU A 268 -6.95 -22.74 15.34
N SER A 269 -7.97 -21.93 15.09
CA SER A 269 -9.37 -22.36 15.16
C SER A 269 -9.69 -23.45 14.13
N ALA A 270 -9.20 -23.32 12.90
CA ALA A 270 -9.38 -24.30 11.84
C ALA A 270 -8.65 -25.62 12.13
N LEU A 271 -7.44 -25.57 12.71
CA LEU A 271 -6.70 -26.77 13.13
C LEU A 271 -7.31 -27.47 14.34
N ALA A 272 -8.14 -26.78 15.13
CA ALA A 272 -8.90 -27.37 16.23
C ALA A 272 -10.25 -27.97 15.80
N SER A 273 -10.68 -27.74 14.55
CA SER A 273 -11.92 -28.26 13.98
C SER A 273 -11.87 -29.79 13.78
N PRO A 274 -13.00 -30.51 13.88
CA PRO A 274 -13.12 -31.91 13.44
C PRO A 274 -12.79 -32.11 11.95
N HIS A 275 -12.99 -31.07 11.14
CA HIS A 275 -12.65 -31.05 9.71
C HIS A 275 -11.41 -30.17 9.54
N GLN A 276 -10.23 -30.75 9.80
CA GLN A 276 -8.97 -30.01 9.68
C GLN A 276 -8.64 -29.74 8.21
N PRO A 277 -8.19 -28.52 7.88
CA PRO A 277 -7.71 -28.22 6.55
C PRO A 277 -6.39 -28.96 6.27
N THR A 278 -6.10 -29.18 4.99
CA THR A 278 -4.79 -29.65 4.54
C THR A 278 -3.81 -28.48 4.58
N LEU A 279 -2.87 -28.51 5.53
CA LEU A 279 -1.88 -27.46 5.68
C LEU A 279 -0.63 -27.79 4.85
N ILE A 280 -0.24 -26.90 3.96
CA ILE A 280 0.87 -27.09 3.02
C ILE A 280 1.93 -26.02 3.26
N ASP A 281 3.18 -26.44 3.44
CA ASP A 281 4.33 -25.55 3.54
C ASP A 281 5.05 -25.49 2.18
N VAL A 282 5.12 -24.30 1.60
CA VAL A 282 5.72 -24.08 0.27
C VAL A 282 7.15 -23.55 0.34
N ARG A 283 7.80 -23.65 1.51
CA ARG A 283 9.22 -23.33 1.70
C ARG A 283 10.15 -24.42 1.17
N GLU A 284 11.44 -24.11 1.14
CA GLU A 284 12.47 -25.09 0.78
C GLU A 284 12.74 -26.08 1.94
N PRO A 285 13.23 -27.30 1.66
CA PRO A 285 13.48 -28.33 2.68
C PRO A 285 14.38 -27.88 3.83
N GLU A 286 15.34 -26.98 3.57
CA GLU A 286 16.25 -26.45 4.58
C GLU A 286 15.52 -25.54 5.58
N GLU A 287 14.53 -24.77 5.13
CA GLU A 287 13.71 -23.91 5.99
C GLU A 287 12.73 -24.75 6.82
N TRP A 288 12.16 -25.79 6.21
CA TRP A 288 11.28 -26.77 6.88
C TRP A 288 11.98 -27.51 8.02
N ALA A 289 13.25 -27.86 7.83
CA ALA A 289 14.04 -28.56 8.84
C ALA A 289 14.30 -27.71 10.09
N VAL A 290 14.24 -26.37 9.99
CA VAL A 290 14.44 -25.45 11.12
C VAL A 290 13.18 -25.35 11.98
N SER A 291 12.02 -25.14 11.36
CA SER A 291 10.73 -25.11 12.05
C SER A 291 9.61 -25.42 11.07
N SER A 292 8.47 -25.90 11.56
CA SER A 292 7.26 -26.11 10.76
C SER A 292 6.01 -26.05 11.64
N ILE A 293 4.86 -25.80 11.02
CA ILE A 293 3.58 -25.85 11.73
C ILE A 293 3.18 -27.33 11.88
N PRO A 294 2.87 -27.83 13.10
CA PRO A 294 2.49 -29.22 13.30
C PRO A 294 1.32 -29.64 12.41
N GLY A 295 1.47 -30.78 11.71
CA GLY A 295 0.46 -31.30 10.78
C GLY A 295 0.58 -30.79 9.35
N ALA A 296 1.53 -29.89 9.06
CA ALA A 296 1.79 -29.44 7.71
C ALA A 296 2.49 -30.51 6.85
N VAL A 297 2.28 -30.43 5.53
CA VAL A 297 2.96 -31.23 4.51
C VAL A 297 3.86 -30.31 3.68
N LEU A 298 5.14 -30.67 3.54
CA LEU A 298 6.09 -29.90 2.73
C LEU A 298 5.84 -30.14 1.23
N MET A 299 5.55 -29.08 0.49
CA MET A 299 5.47 -29.06 -0.97
C MET A 299 6.09 -27.75 -1.49
N PRO A 300 7.41 -27.71 -1.75
CA PRO A 300 8.11 -26.50 -2.14
C PRO A 300 7.47 -25.83 -3.36
N LEU A 301 7.42 -24.49 -3.38
CA LEU A 301 6.71 -23.75 -4.43
C LEU A 301 7.19 -24.13 -5.85
N ASN A 302 8.48 -24.38 -6.03
CA ASN A 302 9.07 -24.70 -7.34
C ASN A 302 8.64 -26.07 -7.89
N SER A 303 8.22 -27.00 -7.03
CA SER A 303 7.75 -28.34 -7.41
C SER A 303 6.26 -28.56 -7.10
N LEU A 304 5.56 -27.50 -6.67
CA LEU A 304 4.16 -27.58 -6.24
C LEU A 304 3.25 -28.13 -7.35
N ALA A 305 3.51 -27.78 -8.60
CA ALA A 305 2.73 -28.24 -9.75
C ALA A 305 2.75 -29.76 -9.95
N GLU A 306 3.86 -30.42 -9.56
CA GLU A 306 3.99 -31.88 -9.64
C GLU A 306 3.10 -32.58 -8.60
N ALA A 307 2.84 -31.90 -7.47
CA ALA A 307 2.07 -32.41 -6.36
C ALA A 307 0.54 -32.24 -6.52
N PHE A 308 0.06 -31.45 -7.49
CA PHE A 308 -1.39 -31.21 -7.68
C PHE A 308 -2.21 -32.48 -7.88
N SER A 309 -1.64 -33.51 -8.49
CA SER A 309 -2.31 -34.80 -8.70
C SER A 309 -2.57 -35.56 -7.39
N SER A 310 -1.81 -35.27 -6.34
CA SER A 310 -1.88 -35.92 -5.03
C SER A 310 -2.82 -35.22 -4.04
N LEU A 311 -3.24 -33.98 -4.35
CA LEU A 311 -4.12 -33.19 -3.50
C LEU A 311 -5.60 -33.47 -3.80
N PRO A 312 -6.45 -33.71 -2.77
CA PRO A 312 -7.88 -33.87 -2.96
C PRO A 312 -8.48 -32.55 -3.47
N ARG A 313 -9.30 -32.62 -4.53
CA ARG A 313 -9.88 -31.43 -5.18
C ARG A 313 -10.89 -30.68 -4.33
N ASP A 314 -11.56 -31.40 -3.42
CA ASP A 314 -12.58 -30.86 -2.52
C ASP A 314 -12.04 -30.58 -1.10
N ALA A 315 -10.72 -30.66 -0.89
CA ALA A 315 -10.12 -30.35 0.42
C ALA A 315 -10.04 -28.85 0.66
N ASP A 316 -10.29 -28.43 1.91
CA ASP A 316 -9.93 -27.08 2.36
C ASP A 316 -8.40 -27.04 2.54
N ILE A 317 -7.71 -26.26 1.70
CA ILE A 317 -6.25 -26.20 1.65
C ILE A 317 -5.80 -24.85 2.22
N ILE A 318 -4.82 -24.91 3.12
CA ILE A 318 -4.13 -23.72 3.60
C ILE A 318 -2.66 -23.83 3.23
N VAL A 319 -2.16 -22.89 2.43
CA VAL A 319 -0.73 -22.81 2.10
C VAL A 319 -0.04 -21.76 2.98
N TYR A 320 1.18 -22.02 3.42
CA TYR A 320 1.99 -21.02 4.11
C TYR A 320 3.45 -21.09 3.66
N CYS A 321 4.16 -19.99 3.87
CA CYS A 321 5.60 -19.93 3.67
C CYS A 321 6.26 -19.16 4.82
N GLN A 322 7.47 -18.63 4.60
CA GLN A 322 8.18 -17.90 5.66
C GLN A 322 7.42 -16.64 6.12
N ARG A 323 6.92 -15.82 5.17
CA ARG A 323 6.30 -14.49 5.45
C ARG A 323 5.03 -14.19 4.65
N GLY A 324 4.46 -15.15 3.94
CA GLY A 324 3.22 -14.98 3.17
C GLY A 324 3.39 -14.80 1.65
N GLY A 325 4.57 -14.40 1.16
CA GLY A 325 4.80 -14.15 -0.28
C GLY A 325 4.67 -15.40 -1.17
N ARG A 326 5.50 -16.42 -0.93
CA ARG A 326 5.44 -17.68 -1.71
C ARG A 326 4.10 -18.40 -1.60
N SER A 327 3.42 -18.28 -0.48
CA SER A 327 2.10 -18.91 -0.28
C SER A 327 0.98 -18.17 -1.01
N ALA A 328 1.09 -16.85 -1.21
CA ALA A 328 0.19 -16.13 -2.11
C ALA A 328 0.37 -16.59 -3.57
N SER A 329 1.62 -16.78 -4.02
CA SER A 329 1.87 -17.37 -5.35
C SER A 329 1.35 -18.81 -5.46
N ALA A 330 1.51 -19.62 -4.41
CA ALA A 330 0.96 -20.98 -4.37
C ALA A 330 -0.57 -21.01 -4.45
N LEU A 331 -1.24 -20.07 -3.76
CA LEU A 331 -2.68 -19.90 -3.82
C LEU A 331 -3.14 -19.66 -5.27
N THR A 332 -2.50 -18.73 -5.98
CA THR A 332 -2.83 -18.45 -7.40
C THR A 332 -2.66 -19.69 -8.27
N GLN A 333 -1.54 -20.41 -8.15
CA GLN A 333 -1.33 -21.63 -8.94
C GLN A 333 -2.40 -22.70 -8.64
N LEU A 334 -2.79 -22.88 -7.37
CA LEU A 334 -3.85 -23.83 -7.01
C LEU A 334 -5.22 -23.41 -7.59
N GLN A 335 -5.56 -22.12 -7.55
CA GLN A 335 -6.80 -21.59 -8.12
C GLN A 335 -6.86 -21.75 -9.65
N GLU A 336 -5.75 -21.48 -10.36
CA GLU A 336 -5.63 -21.71 -11.80
C GLU A 336 -5.84 -23.18 -12.18
N HIS A 337 -5.49 -24.10 -11.28
CA HIS A 337 -5.70 -25.53 -11.42
C HIS A 337 -7.02 -26.03 -10.82
N HIS A 338 -8.01 -25.14 -10.65
CA HIS A 338 -9.37 -25.43 -10.22
C HIS A 338 -9.52 -25.97 -8.78
N PHE A 339 -8.60 -25.66 -7.88
CA PHE A 339 -8.85 -25.81 -6.44
C PHE A 339 -9.71 -24.64 -5.95
N THR A 340 -10.84 -24.94 -5.33
CA THR A 340 -11.88 -23.94 -5.02
C THR A 340 -11.91 -23.49 -3.56
N SER A 341 -11.35 -24.29 -2.63
CA SER A 341 -11.22 -23.96 -1.21
C SER A 341 -9.75 -23.88 -0.84
N VAL A 342 -9.10 -22.78 -1.23
CA VAL A 342 -7.67 -22.56 -0.96
C VAL A 342 -7.50 -21.22 -0.30
N ARG A 343 -6.76 -21.20 0.81
CA ARG A 343 -6.38 -19.97 1.52
C ARG A 343 -4.88 -19.96 1.76
N HIS A 344 -4.32 -18.79 2.02
CA HIS A 344 -2.93 -18.70 2.49
C HIS A 344 -2.81 -18.02 3.85
N LEU A 345 -1.84 -18.46 4.65
CA LEU A 345 -1.57 -17.88 5.97
C LEU A 345 -0.93 -16.50 5.82
N SER A 346 -1.63 -15.48 6.34
CA SER A 346 -1.10 -14.11 6.40
C SER A 346 0.14 -14.04 7.29
N GLY A 347 1.21 -13.41 6.79
CA GLY A 347 2.48 -13.28 7.49
C GLY A 347 3.28 -14.58 7.67
N GLY A 348 2.82 -15.71 7.13
CA GLY A 348 3.52 -16.98 7.13
C GLY A 348 3.81 -17.56 8.52
N ILE A 349 4.81 -18.44 8.59
CA ILE A 349 5.20 -19.10 9.85
C ILE A 349 5.74 -18.13 10.91
N GLU A 350 6.35 -17.01 10.51
CA GLU A 350 6.82 -16.00 11.46
C GLU A 350 5.66 -15.35 12.23
N ALA A 351 4.55 -15.04 11.54
CA ALA A 351 3.34 -14.53 12.18
C ALA A 351 2.69 -15.59 13.09
N TRP A 352 2.67 -16.86 12.66
CA TRP A 352 2.20 -17.98 13.48
C TRP A 352 3.01 -18.16 14.76
N GLU A 353 4.35 -18.17 14.67
CA GLU A 353 5.23 -18.31 15.83
C GLU A 353 5.12 -17.11 16.78
N SER A 354 4.95 -15.89 16.24
CA SER A 354 4.67 -14.70 17.04
C SER A 354 3.36 -14.83 17.80
N TYR A 355 2.29 -15.23 17.12
CA TYR A 355 0.97 -15.47 17.71
C TYR A 355 1.02 -16.55 18.81
N ARG A 356 1.69 -17.67 18.55
CA ARG A 356 1.86 -18.79 19.50
C ARG A 356 2.67 -18.44 20.74
N ARG A 357 3.64 -17.52 20.63
CA ARG A 357 4.38 -16.98 21.79
C ARG A 357 3.50 -16.11 22.68
N GLN A 358 2.57 -15.37 22.08
CA GLN A 358 1.63 -14.51 22.79
C GLN A 358 0.43 -15.30 23.36
N ASN A 359 0.08 -16.42 22.74
CA ASN A 359 -1.06 -17.28 23.10
C ASN A 359 -0.62 -18.75 23.30
N PRO A 360 0.11 -19.08 24.37
CA PRO A 360 0.52 -20.46 24.63
C PRO A 360 -0.70 -21.34 24.95
N ARG A 361 -0.80 -22.51 24.30
CA ARG A 361 -1.84 -23.50 24.65
C ARG A 361 -1.66 -23.97 26.10
N PRO A 362 -2.75 -24.18 26.86
CA PRO A 362 -2.66 -24.88 28.13
C PRO A 362 -2.06 -26.26 27.89
N ALA A 363 -1.12 -26.66 28.76
CA ALA A 363 -0.53 -27.99 28.69
C ALA A 363 -1.64 -29.06 28.79
N PRO A 364 -1.59 -30.14 27.99
CA PRO A 364 -2.55 -31.22 28.15
C PRO A 364 -2.48 -31.73 29.60
N GLU A 365 -3.63 -31.81 30.27
CA GLU A 365 -3.72 -32.39 31.61
C GLU A 365 -3.10 -33.80 31.56
N LEU A 366 -1.94 -33.94 32.20
CA LEU A 366 -1.32 -35.24 32.40
C LEU A 366 -2.30 -36.10 33.18
N PHE A 367 -2.84 -37.10 32.47
CA PHE A 367 -3.65 -38.20 32.98
C PHE A 367 -3.11 -38.65 34.34
N ARG A 368 -3.81 -38.31 35.44
CA ARG A 368 -3.48 -38.87 36.76
C ARG A 368 -3.94 -40.33 36.75
N PRO A 369 -3.06 -41.32 36.91
CA PRO A 369 -3.48 -42.71 37.04
C PRO A 369 -4.35 -42.84 38.29
N GLY A 370 -5.49 -43.53 38.14
CA GLY A 370 -6.47 -43.74 39.21
C GLY A 370 -5.84 -44.33 40.47
N SER A 371 -6.19 -43.75 41.61
CA SER A 371 -5.96 -44.34 42.91
C SER A 371 -6.98 -45.45 43.15
N ASP A 372 -6.68 -46.66 42.67
CA ASP A 372 -7.27 -47.90 43.18
C ASP A 372 -6.15 -48.77 43.76
N GLY A 373 -6.25 -49.08 45.05
CA GLY A 373 -5.27 -49.91 45.75
C GLY A 373 -5.43 -49.78 47.26
N GLY A 374 -6.35 -50.57 47.83
CA GLY A 374 -6.78 -50.46 49.21
C GLY A 374 -5.74 -50.84 50.26
N SER A 375 -6.02 -50.43 51.48
CA SER A 375 -5.52 -51.10 52.68
C SER A 375 -6.71 -51.49 53.57
N GLN A 376 -6.91 -52.80 53.69
CA GLN A 376 -7.54 -53.42 54.85
C GLN A 376 -6.56 -53.33 56.02
N SER A 377 -7.02 -52.90 57.20
CA SER A 377 -6.62 -53.44 58.51
C SER A 377 -7.50 -52.81 59.61
N THR A 378 -8.44 -53.59 60.16
CA THR A 378 -8.43 -54.18 61.53
C THR A 378 -8.53 -53.20 62.70
N GLY A 379 -9.67 -53.30 63.41
CA GLY A 379 -9.68 -53.48 64.87
C GLY A 379 -9.83 -52.23 65.75
N GLY A 380 -10.87 -52.24 66.58
CA GLY A 380 -11.02 -51.33 67.73
C GLY A 380 -12.42 -50.78 67.89
#